data_AF-A0A183FXS5-F1
#
_entry.id   AF-A0A183FXS5-F1
#
_cell.length_a   1.000
_cell.length_b   1.000
_cell.length_c   1.000
_cell.angle_alpha   90.00
_cell.angle_beta   90.00
_cell.angle_gamma   90.00
#
_symmetry.space_group_name_H-M   'P 1'
#
loop_
_entity.id
_entity.type
_entity.pdbx_description
1 polymer ?
#
loop_
_entity_poly.entity_id
_entity_poly.type
_entity_poly.pdbx_seq_one_letter_code
_entity_poly.pdbx_strand_id
1 'polypeptide(L)'
;MMKLYHYNITNILMIQIVFVGPKKVCERKVKDVSVNGELPPPVFDIEDRREVETLRISADRAHNEKRSMEVMERLRLLELSVPTKASIREVRDAQGRTDKEVAKIVPLLGLVLRRLPEGAAKKGPNYCLLSKHKVASIRTLRGDDMRKFALDLEREVYADYPSQLFLKIEERHDSADRVEFIRECVMMFYAVPEEAERTTWNTVRNCLNARWTCVKKKQIVASSALRS
;
A
#
# COMPACT_ATOMS: atom_id res chain seq x y z
N MET A 1 14.44 22.38 1.84
CA MET A 1 13.60 23.10 2.84
C MET A 1 14.07 24.54 2.92
N MET A 2 13.33 25.47 2.30
CA MET A 2 13.57 26.91 2.44
C MET A 2 12.93 27.39 3.76
N LYS A 3 13.64 28.20 4.54
CA LYS A 3 13.13 28.79 5.80
C LYS A 3 13.13 30.31 5.64
N LEU A 4 11.99 30.94 5.90
CA LEU A 4 11.82 32.38 5.98
C LEU A 4 12.18 32.85 7.39
N TYR A 5 12.92 33.96 7.51
CA TYR A 5 13.32 34.55 8.78
C TYR A 5 12.80 35.99 8.84
N HIS A 6 12.15 36.35 9.94
CA HIS A 6 11.57 37.67 10.17
C HIS A 6 12.33 38.38 11.30
N TYR A 7 12.68 39.65 11.10
CA TYR A 7 13.33 40.49 12.12
C TYR A 7 12.56 41.80 12.25
N ASN A 8 12.26 42.20 13.49
CA ASN A 8 11.60 43.47 13.82
C ASN A 8 12.62 44.45 14.39
N ILE A 9 12.78 45.59 13.71
CA ILE A 9 13.57 46.72 14.19
C ILE A 9 12.58 47.77 14.71
N THR A 10 12.79 48.25 15.94
CA THR A 10 11.87 49.14 16.65
C THR A 10 11.87 50.58 16.12
N ASN A 11 10.66 51.14 16.06
CA ASN A 11 10.22 52.53 15.86
C ASN A 11 9.86 53.01 14.42
N ILE A 12 8.53 53.16 14.27
CA ILE A 12 7.73 54.08 13.44
C ILE A 12 7.42 53.74 11.98
N LEU A 13 8.13 52.85 11.29
CA LEU A 13 7.66 52.27 10.00
C LEU A 13 8.17 50.83 9.88
N MET A 14 7.27 49.84 9.86
CA MET A 14 7.65 48.42 9.70
C MET A 14 8.08 48.15 8.25
N ILE A 15 9.39 48.12 7.99
CA ILE A 15 9.97 47.63 6.74
C ILE A 15 10.37 46.17 6.93
N GLN A 16 9.83 45.28 6.11
CA GLN A 16 10.09 43.84 6.17
C GLN A 16 11.19 43.45 5.16
N ILE A 17 12.38 43.09 5.64
CA ILE A 17 13.49 42.61 4.80
C ILE A 17 13.53 41.07 4.82
N VAL A 18 13.48 40.44 3.64
CA VAL A 18 13.48 38.97 3.50
C VAL A 18 14.81 38.50 2.90
N PHE A 19 15.53 37.63 3.63
CA PHE A 19 16.72 36.96 3.14
C PHE A 19 16.40 35.53 2.71
N VAL A 20 16.80 35.14 1.50
CA VAL A 20 16.64 33.78 0.98
C VAL A 20 18.00 33.13 0.83
N GLY A 21 18.30 32.11 1.65
CA GLY A 21 19.57 31.40 1.57
C GLY A 21 19.86 30.46 2.76
N PRO A 22 21.04 29.82 2.79
CA PRO A 22 21.48 29.01 3.92
C PRO A 22 21.56 29.85 5.21
N LYS A 23 21.02 29.33 6.32
CA LYS A 23 20.89 30.04 7.61
C LYS A 23 22.16 30.80 8.03
N LYS A 24 23.33 30.13 7.95
CA LYS A 24 24.63 30.71 8.33
C LYS A 24 25.03 31.94 7.51
N VAL A 25 24.58 32.02 6.26
CA VAL A 25 24.87 33.15 5.34
C VAL A 25 23.93 34.31 5.63
N CYS A 26 22.64 34.03 5.86
CA CYS A 26 21.65 35.04 6.19
C CYS A 26 21.96 35.72 7.53
N GLU A 27 22.29 34.95 8.58
CA GLU A 27 22.63 35.50 9.91
C GLU A 27 23.85 36.41 9.89
N ARG A 28 24.79 36.19 8.97
CA ARG A 28 25.98 37.05 8.82
C ARG A 28 25.61 38.38 8.18
N LYS A 29 24.81 38.35 7.10
CA LYS A 29 24.41 39.54 6.33
C LYS A 29 23.43 40.46 7.06
N VAL A 30 22.69 39.95 8.05
CA VAL A 30 21.79 40.79 8.87
C VAL A 30 22.58 41.87 9.61
N LYS A 31 23.85 41.63 9.95
CA LYS A 31 24.69 42.61 10.64
C LYS A 31 25.11 43.79 9.75
N ASP A 32 25.04 43.62 8.44
CA ASP A 32 25.51 44.59 7.45
C ASP A 32 24.37 45.46 6.90
N VAL A 33 23.13 45.28 7.40
CA VAL A 33 21.97 46.10 7.05
C VAL A 33 22.10 47.45 7.76
N SER A 34 22.11 48.55 7.00
CA SER A 34 22.16 49.89 7.59
C SER A 34 20.86 50.21 8.35
N VAL A 35 20.90 51.21 9.23
CA VAL A 35 19.73 51.69 9.99
C VAL A 35 18.58 52.12 9.07
N ASN A 36 18.88 52.48 7.81
CA ASN A 36 17.90 52.87 6.79
C ASN A 36 17.35 51.69 5.98
N GLY A 37 17.72 50.43 6.31
CA GLY A 37 17.27 49.24 5.61
C GLY A 37 18.00 48.94 4.29
N GLU A 38 19.02 49.72 3.96
CA GLU A 38 19.83 49.50 2.76
C GLU A 38 21.00 48.56 3.06
N LEU A 39 21.18 47.54 2.20
CA LEU A 39 22.42 46.77 2.16
C LEU A 39 23.41 47.53 1.27
N PRO A 40 24.59 47.94 1.78
CA PRO A 40 25.60 48.52 0.90
C PRO A 40 25.96 47.50 -0.19
N PRO A 41 26.10 47.93 -1.46
CA PRO A 41 26.52 47.03 -2.53
C PRO A 41 27.84 46.39 -2.09
N PRO A 42 27.99 45.06 -2.25
CA PRO A 42 29.22 44.39 -1.87
C PRO A 42 30.37 45.10 -2.57
N VAL A 43 31.31 45.62 -1.79
CA VAL A 43 32.58 46.09 -2.32
C VAL A 43 33.26 44.84 -2.84
N PHE A 44 33.16 44.61 -4.15
CA PHE A 44 33.96 43.61 -4.81
C PHE A 44 35.38 44.15 -4.85
N ASP A 45 36.12 43.97 -3.76
CA ASP A 45 37.57 43.99 -3.84
C ASP A 45 37.96 42.81 -4.72
N ILE A 46 38.22 43.11 -5.99
CA ILE A 46 38.98 42.25 -6.89
C ILE A 46 40.42 42.35 -6.39
N GLU A 47 40.68 41.83 -5.19
CA GLU A 47 42.03 41.48 -4.80
C GLU A 47 42.48 40.39 -5.76
N ASP A 48 43.57 40.70 -6.48
CA ASP A 48 44.23 39.90 -7.50
C ASP A 48 44.59 38.54 -6.90
N ARG A 49 43.63 37.60 -6.94
CA ARG A 49 43.73 36.26 -6.36
C ARG A 49 44.53 35.35 -7.29
N ARG A 50 45.72 35.80 -7.68
CA ARG A 50 46.81 34.92 -8.13
C ARG A 50 47.42 34.44 -6.82
N GLU A 51 47.03 33.30 -6.27
CA GLU A 51 47.87 32.10 -6.37
C GLU A 51 47.21 30.85 -5.73
N VAL A 52 45.87 30.79 -5.58
CA VAL A 52 45.20 29.60 -4.96
C VAL A 52 44.28 28.85 -5.95
N GLU A 53 44.19 29.31 -7.20
CA GLU A 53 43.22 28.83 -8.20
C GLU A 53 43.74 27.71 -9.13
N THR A 54 44.99 27.23 -8.98
CA THR A 54 45.54 26.17 -9.85
C THR A 54 45.24 24.74 -9.38
N LEU A 55 44.99 24.52 -8.08
CA LEU A 55 44.72 23.17 -7.53
C LEU A 55 43.23 22.79 -7.49
N ARG A 56 42.31 23.76 -7.41
CA ARG A 56 40.85 23.49 -7.37
C ARG A 56 40.24 23.19 -8.74
N ILE A 57 40.69 23.87 -9.80
CA ILE A 57 40.23 23.64 -11.17
C ILE A 57 40.65 22.24 -11.68
N SER A 58 41.76 21.70 -11.16
CA SER A 58 42.28 20.36 -11.51
C SER A 58 41.42 19.22 -10.94
N ALA A 59 41.06 19.29 -9.65
CA ALA A 59 40.25 18.26 -9.00
C ALA A 59 38.82 18.20 -9.54
N ASP A 60 38.23 19.37 -9.86
CA ASP A 60 36.88 19.44 -10.44
C ASP A 60 36.84 18.93 -11.89
N ARG A 61 37.90 19.14 -12.69
CA ARG A 61 38.03 18.51 -14.02
C ARG A 61 38.09 16.99 -13.93
N ALA A 62 38.92 16.44 -13.05
CA ALA A 62 39.05 14.99 -12.87
C ALA A 62 37.75 14.34 -12.34
N HIS A 63 37.04 15.01 -11.43
CA HIS A 63 35.74 14.53 -10.94
C HIS A 63 34.66 14.54 -12.03
N ASN A 64 34.65 15.57 -12.88
CA ASN A 64 33.70 15.69 -13.97
C ASN A 64 33.99 14.67 -15.10
N GLU A 65 35.26 14.40 -15.38
CA GLU A 65 35.68 13.40 -16.35
C GLU A 65 35.34 11.97 -15.88
N LYS A 66 35.53 11.67 -14.59
CA LYS A 66 35.08 10.40 -14.00
C LYS A 66 33.56 10.22 -14.07
N ARG A 67 32.79 11.26 -13.77
CA ARG A 67 31.32 11.23 -13.93
C ARG A 67 30.89 11.06 -15.38
N SER A 68 31.56 11.73 -16.31
CA SER A 68 31.27 11.60 -17.74
C SER A 68 31.52 10.17 -18.23
N MET A 69 32.63 9.56 -17.82
CA MET A 69 32.94 8.17 -18.14
C MET A 69 31.91 7.19 -17.55
N GLU A 70 31.49 7.39 -16.30
CA GLU A 70 30.43 6.59 -15.68
C GLU A 70 29.10 6.72 -16.43
N VAL A 71 28.72 7.93 -16.84
CA VAL A 71 27.49 8.16 -17.61
C VAL A 71 27.56 7.47 -18.98
N MET A 72 28.69 7.57 -19.68
CA MET A 72 28.88 6.91 -20.98
C MET A 72 28.82 5.39 -20.87
N GLU A 73 29.42 4.81 -19.83
CA GLU A 73 29.37 3.37 -19.58
C GLU A 73 27.94 2.92 -19.27
N ARG A 74 27.19 3.68 -18.46
CA ARG A 74 25.77 3.40 -18.21
C ARG A 74 24.92 3.50 -19.46
N LEU A 75 25.22 4.45 -20.36
CA LEU A 75 24.52 4.59 -21.63
C LEU A 75 24.78 3.39 -22.55
N ARG A 76 26.03 2.94 -22.61
CA ARG A 76 26.42 1.75 -23.38
C ARG A 76 25.76 0.48 -22.85
N LEU A 77 25.71 0.31 -21.54
CA LEU A 77 25.00 -0.82 -20.91
C LEU A 77 23.49 -0.75 -21.20
N LEU A 78 22.91 0.45 -21.21
CA LEU A 78 21.50 0.63 -21.58
C LEU A 78 21.27 0.24 -23.04
N GLU A 79 22.09 0.69 -23.98
CA GLU A 79 21.99 0.33 -25.40
C GLU A 79 22.07 -1.18 -25.63
N LEU A 80 22.91 -1.90 -24.87
CA LEU A 80 22.99 -3.35 -24.90
C LEU A 80 21.74 -4.03 -24.30
N SER A 81 21.04 -3.34 -23.40
CA SER A 81 19.80 -3.83 -22.78
C SER A 81 18.52 -3.44 -23.54
N VAL A 82 18.61 -2.54 -24.53
CA VAL A 82 17.44 -2.15 -25.33
C VAL A 82 17.02 -3.35 -26.18
N PRO A 83 15.77 -3.83 -26.05
CA PRO A 83 15.26 -4.89 -26.91
C PRO A 83 15.39 -4.49 -28.37
N THR A 84 16.04 -5.35 -29.17
CA THR A 84 16.15 -5.12 -30.60
C THR A 84 14.76 -5.22 -31.25
N LYS A 85 14.58 -4.59 -32.42
CA LYS A 85 13.33 -4.74 -33.19
C LYS A 85 13.01 -6.21 -33.49
N ALA A 86 14.04 -7.05 -33.64
CA ALA A 86 13.90 -8.49 -33.80
C ALA A 86 13.35 -9.15 -32.53
N SER A 87 13.92 -8.88 -31.35
CA SER A 87 13.44 -9.45 -30.09
C SER A 87 12.02 -8.99 -29.75
N ILE A 88 11.66 -7.75 -30.06
CA ILE A 88 10.28 -7.24 -29.90
C ILE A 88 9.29 -8.04 -30.76
N ARG A 89 9.67 -8.35 -32.01
CA ARG A 89 8.85 -9.16 -32.91
C ARG A 89 8.69 -10.59 -32.40
N GLU A 90 9.78 -11.21 -31.95
CA GLU A 90 9.75 -12.57 -31.39
C GLU A 90 8.85 -12.67 -30.16
N VAL A 91 8.94 -11.70 -29.24
CA VAL A 91 8.06 -11.62 -28.07
C VAL A 91 6.60 -11.46 -28.50
N ARG A 92 6.32 -10.61 -29.48
CA ARG A 92 4.95 -10.43 -30.00
C ARG A 92 4.41 -11.70 -30.65
N ASP A 93 5.24 -12.40 -31.42
CA ASP A 93 4.85 -13.65 -32.07
C ASP A 93 4.63 -14.77 -31.02
N ALA A 94 5.44 -14.81 -29.96
CA ALA A 94 5.25 -15.72 -28.83
C ALA A 94 3.98 -15.41 -28.03
N GLN A 95 3.71 -14.13 -27.79
CA GLN A 95 2.47 -13.68 -27.15
C GLN A 95 1.25 -14.10 -27.98
N GLY A 96 1.28 -13.87 -29.30
CA GLY A 96 0.19 -14.26 -30.19
C GLY A 96 -0.05 -15.77 -30.26
N ARG A 97 0.98 -16.60 -30.07
CA ARG A 97 0.80 -18.06 -29.91
C ARG A 97 0.11 -18.39 -28.59
N THR A 98 0.52 -17.76 -27.50
CA THR A 98 -0.08 -17.95 -26.17
C THR A 98 -1.55 -17.54 -26.16
N ASP A 99 -1.87 -16.39 -26.74
CA ASP A 99 -3.25 -15.88 -26.82
C ASP A 99 -4.15 -16.83 -27.61
N LYS A 100 -3.64 -17.43 -28.69
CA LYS A 100 -4.36 -18.46 -29.47
C LYS A 100 -4.63 -19.72 -28.66
N GLU A 101 -3.68 -20.16 -27.84
CA GLU A 101 -3.90 -21.33 -26.96
C GLU A 101 -4.91 -21.01 -25.84
N VAL A 102 -4.81 -19.83 -25.22
CA VAL A 102 -5.79 -19.38 -24.23
C VAL A 102 -7.19 -19.29 -24.83
N ALA A 103 -7.33 -18.77 -26.04
CA ALA A 103 -8.61 -18.69 -26.75
C ALA A 103 -9.23 -20.06 -27.02
N LYS A 104 -8.44 -21.14 -27.12
CA LYS A 104 -8.94 -22.53 -27.22
C LYS A 104 -9.34 -23.12 -25.87
N ILE A 105 -8.63 -22.76 -24.80
CA ILE A 105 -8.86 -23.29 -23.45
C ILE A 105 -10.17 -22.76 -22.84
N VAL A 106 -10.50 -21.48 -23.06
CA VAL A 106 -11.70 -20.85 -22.47
C VAL A 106 -13.01 -21.58 -22.87
N PRO A 107 -13.26 -21.92 -24.14
CA PRO A 107 -14.42 -22.72 -24.52
C PRO A 107 -14.45 -24.13 -23.92
N LEU A 108 -13.30 -24.79 -23.81
CA LEU A 108 -13.20 -26.13 -23.22
C LEU A 108 -13.57 -26.11 -21.74
N LEU A 109 -13.10 -25.10 -21.00
CA LEU A 109 -13.54 -24.84 -19.63
C LEU A 109 -15.05 -24.61 -19.55
N GLY A 110 -15.62 -23.84 -20.47
CA GLY A 110 -17.07 -23.67 -20.57
C GLY A 110 -17.82 -24.99 -20.79
N LEU A 111 -17.29 -25.90 -21.62
CA LEU A 111 -17.87 -27.22 -21.85
C LEU A 111 -17.74 -28.14 -20.63
N VAL A 112 -16.60 -28.10 -19.94
CA VAL A 112 -16.39 -28.84 -18.69
C VAL A 112 -17.37 -28.35 -17.63
N LEU A 113 -17.49 -27.04 -17.44
CA LEU A 113 -18.43 -26.44 -16.49
C LEU A 113 -19.89 -26.79 -16.80
N ARG A 114 -20.29 -26.88 -18.08
CA ARG A 114 -21.64 -27.33 -18.48
C ARG A 114 -21.88 -28.83 -18.29
N ARG A 115 -20.83 -29.64 -18.32
CA ARG A 115 -20.90 -31.10 -18.13
C ARG A 115 -20.77 -31.52 -16.68
N LEU A 116 -20.29 -30.62 -15.81
CA LEU A 116 -20.41 -30.83 -14.39
C LEU A 116 -21.92 -30.85 -14.07
N PRO A 117 -22.43 -31.92 -13.45
CA PRO A 117 -23.83 -31.96 -13.09
C PRO A 117 -24.13 -30.74 -12.22
N GLU A 118 -25.10 -29.92 -12.63
CA GLU A 118 -25.60 -28.76 -11.86
C GLU A 118 -26.06 -29.15 -10.44
N GLY A 119 -26.23 -30.46 -10.18
CA GLY A 119 -26.54 -31.05 -8.87
C GLY A 119 -25.36 -31.64 -8.07
N ALA A 120 -24.11 -31.54 -8.52
CA ALA A 120 -22.93 -31.85 -7.68
C ALA A 120 -22.33 -30.60 -7.03
N ALA A 121 -23.09 -29.50 -6.99
CA ALA A 121 -22.93 -28.48 -5.96
C ALA A 121 -22.94 -29.23 -4.61
N LYS A 122 -21.76 -29.36 -4.01
CA LYS A 122 -21.58 -30.09 -2.74
C LYS A 122 -22.64 -29.54 -1.78
N LYS A 123 -23.63 -30.35 -1.40
CA LYS A 123 -24.55 -30.03 -0.31
C LYS A 123 -23.72 -30.02 0.98
N GLY A 124 -23.01 -28.93 1.23
CA GLY A 124 -22.36 -28.69 2.50
C GLY A 124 -20.95 -28.10 2.46
N PRO A 125 -20.42 -27.84 3.67
CA PRO A 125 -19.21 -27.07 3.89
C PRO A 125 -17.99 -27.64 3.18
N ASN A 126 -17.20 -26.76 2.55
CA ASN A 126 -15.84 -27.09 2.11
C ASN A 126 -14.86 -27.26 3.29
N TYR A 127 -14.79 -28.46 3.86
CA TYR A 127 -13.92 -28.80 5.00
C TYR A 127 -12.39 -28.77 4.71
N CYS A 128 -11.96 -28.31 3.53
CA CYS A 128 -10.56 -27.97 3.28
C CYS A 128 -10.11 -26.73 4.06
N LEU A 129 -11.03 -25.81 4.38
CA LEU A 129 -10.73 -24.58 5.14
C LEU A 129 -10.61 -24.86 6.64
N LEU A 130 -11.46 -25.74 7.18
CA LEU A 130 -11.42 -26.17 8.57
C LEU A 130 -11.93 -27.60 8.67
N SER A 131 -11.22 -28.44 9.43
CA SER A 131 -11.59 -29.85 9.56
C SER A 131 -12.95 -30.04 10.22
N LYS A 132 -13.69 -31.06 9.79
CA LYS A 132 -15.03 -31.39 10.34
C LYS A 132 -15.00 -31.58 11.86
N HIS A 133 -13.95 -32.20 12.39
CA HIS A 133 -13.76 -32.39 13.83
C HIS A 133 -13.69 -31.05 14.57
N LYS A 134 -12.94 -30.08 14.04
CA LYS A 134 -12.80 -28.77 14.67
C LYS A 134 -14.10 -27.98 14.63
N VAL A 135 -14.83 -28.00 13.51
CA VAL A 135 -16.18 -27.40 13.43
C VAL A 135 -17.13 -28.02 14.46
N ALA A 136 -17.13 -29.36 14.59
CA ALA A 136 -17.95 -30.06 15.58
C ALA A 136 -17.56 -29.71 17.03
N SER A 137 -16.26 -29.52 17.33
CA SER A 137 -15.82 -29.05 18.66
C SER A 137 -16.31 -27.64 18.98
N ILE A 138 -16.39 -26.74 18.00
CA ILE A 138 -16.93 -25.39 18.19
C ILE A 138 -18.46 -25.47 18.42
N ARG A 139 -19.17 -26.33 17.66
CA ARG A 139 -20.62 -26.54 17.81
C ARG A 139 -20.99 -27.11 19.18
N THR A 140 -20.21 -28.07 19.68
CA THR A 140 -20.44 -28.67 21.01
C THR A 140 -20.18 -27.66 22.12
N LEU A 141 -19.14 -26.84 22.00
CA LEU A 141 -18.82 -25.80 22.97
C LEU A 141 -19.90 -24.69 23.05
N ARG A 142 -20.45 -24.29 21.91
CA ARG A 142 -21.42 -23.17 21.85
C ARG A 142 -22.87 -23.57 22.01
N GLY A 143 -23.19 -24.86 21.86
CA GLY A 143 -24.56 -25.35 21.95
C GLY A 143 -25.45 -24.65 20.92
N ASP A 144 -26.64 -24.23 21.34
CA ASP A 144 -27.66 -23.70 20.44
C ASP A 144 -27.48 -22.21 20.10
N ASP A 145 -26.42 -21.56 20.60
CA ASP A 145 -26.12 -20.17 20.28
C ASP A 145 -25.39 -20.05 18.93
N MET A 146 -26.17 -20.04 17.86
CA MET A 146 -25.73 -19.90 16.47
C MET A 146 -24.84 -18.68 16.23
N ARG A 147 -25.09 -17.57 16.93
CA ARG A 147 -24.31 -16.33 16.79
C ARG A 147 -22.91 -16.49 17.35
N LYS A 148 -22.78 -17.08 18.55
CA LYS A 148 -21.48 -17.38 19.14
C LYS A 148 -20.73 -18.45 18.37
N PHE A 149 -21.44 -19.46 17.86
CA PHE A 149 -20.85 -20.46 16.97
C PHE A 149 -20.23 -19.82 15.74
N ALA A 150 -20.95 -18.93 15.04
CA ALA A 150 -20.44 -18.26 13.86
C ALA A 150 -19.23 -17.36 14.17
N LEU A 151 -19.23 -16.65 15.30
CA LEU A 151 -18.11 -15.79 15.72
C LEU A 151 -16.83 -16.57 16.02
N ASP A 152 -16.94 -17.71 16.68
CA ASP A 152 -15.80 -18.58 16.96
C ASP A 152 -15.31 -19.28 15.70
N LEU A 153 -16.23 -19.75 14.86
CA LEU A 153 -15.89 -20.35 13.57
C LEU A 153 -15.14 -19.35 12.68
N GLU A 154 -15.60 -18.10 12.62
CA GLU A 154 -14.91 -17.03 11.89
C GLU A 154 -13.49 -16.80 12.43
N ARG A 155 -13.29 -16.85 13.75
CA ARG A 155 -11.95 -16.70 14.34
C ARG A 155 -11.00 -17.80 13.87
N GLU A 156 -11.47 -19.03 13.84
CA GLU A 156 -10.67 -20.19 13.42
C GLU A 156 -10.41 -20.20 11.91
N VAL A 157 -11.40 -19.87 11.10
CA VAL A 157 -11.30 -19.83 9.63
C VAL A 157 -10.36 -18.71 9.14
N TYR A 158 -10.24 -17.62 9.91
CA TYR A 158 -9.40 -16.47 9.58
C TYR A 158 -8.14 -16.37 10.46
N ALA A 159 -7.73 -17.45 11.13
CA ALA A 159 -6.53 -17.45 11.97
C ALA A 159 -5.28 -16.99 11.20
N ASP A 160 -5.15 -17.39 9.94
CA ASP A 160 -4.02 -17.03 9.07
C ASP A 160 -4.18 -15.65 8.40
N TYR A 161 -5.38 -15.08 8.39
CA TYR A 161 -5.73 -13.83 7.70
C TYR A 161 -6.48 -12.85 8.60
N PRO A 162 -5.89 -12.42 9.74
CA PRO A 162 -6.57 -11.55 10.69
C PRO A 162 -6.93 -10.18 10.09
N SER A 163 -6.21 -9.74 9.05
CA SER A 163 -6.49 -8.48 8.33
C SER A 163 -7.92 -8.44 7.76
N GLN A 164 -8.45 -9.58 7.31
CA GLN A 164 -9.80 -9.69 6.75
C GLN A 164 -10.90 -9.49 7.80
N LEU A 165 -10.60 -9.76 9.08
CA LEU A 165 -11.56 -9.55 10.17
C LEU A 165 -11.86 -8.06 10.44
N PHE A 166 -11.00 -7.16 9.92
CA PHE A 166 -11.18 -5.71 9.95
C PHE A 166 -11.96 -5.17 8.75
N LEU A 167 -12.55 -6.04 7.93
CA LEU A 167 -13.47 -5.67 6.86
C LEU A 167 -14.88 -6.17 7.18
N LYS A 168 -15.89 -5.45 6.70
CA LYS A 168 -17.26 -5.97 6.70
C LYS A 168 -17.35 -7.18 5.79
N ILE A 169 -18.30 -8.08 6.05
CA ILE A 169 -18.47 -9.30 5.24
C ILE A 169 -18.66 -8.97 3.76
N GLU A 170 -19.39 -7.90 3.46
CA GLU A 170 -19.67 -7.45 2.08
C GLU A 170 -18.41 -6.97 1.34
N GLU A 171 -17.37 -6.57 2.07
CA GLU A 171 -16.11 -6.03 1.53
C GLU A 171 -15.03 -7.12 1.38
N ARG A 172 -15.27 -8.35 1.85
CA ARG A 172 -14.31 -9.47 1.85
C ARG A 172 -14.33 -10.25 0.53
N HIS A 173 -14.09 -9.56 -0.57
CA HIS A 173 -14.11 -10.16 -1.90
C HIS A 173 -13.06 -11.25 -2.08
N ASP A 174 -11.86 -11.05 -1.51
CA ASP A 174 -10.73 -11.99 -1.62
C ASP A 174 -10.91 -13.27 -0.80
N SER A 175 -11.88 -13.30 0.13
CA SER A 175 -12.15 -14.43 1.02
C SER A 175 -13.62 -14.82 1.03
N ALA A 176 -14.30 -14.66 -0.11
CA ALA A 176 -15.71 -15.02 -0.28
C ALA A 176 -15.95 -16.53 -0.02
N ASP A 177 -14.98 -17.37 -0.35
CA ASP A 177 -14.97 -18.82 -0.08
C ASP A 177 -15.13 -19.14 1.43
N ARG A 178 -14.43 -18.40 2.29
CA ARG A 178 -14.49 -18.54 3.75
C ARG A 178 -15.81 -18.06 4.31
N VAL A 179 -16.38 -17.00 3.74
CA VAL A 179 -17.70 -16.50 4.13
C VAL A 179 -18.77 -17.53 3.80
N GLU A 180 -18.71 -18.12 2.60
CA GLU A 180 -19.66 -19.16 2.19
C GLU A 180 -19.51 -20.42 3.04
N PHE A 181 -18.28 -20.83 3.36
CA PHE A 181 -18.03 -21.94 4.28
C PHE A 181 -18.69 -21.73 5.66
N ILE A 182 -18.55 -20.54 6.24
CA ILE A 182 -19.20 -20.20 7.52
C ILE A 182 -20.73 -20.29 7.39
N ARG A 183 -21.29 -19.76 6.29
CA ARG A 183 -22.73 -19.84 6.00
C ARG A 183 -23.19 -21.30 5.92
N GLU A 184 -22.53 -22.12 5.12
CA GLU A 184 -22.86 -23.54 4.93
C GLU A 184 -22.78 -24.30 6.26
N CYS A 185 -21.76 -24.05 7.08
CA CYS A 185 -21.64 -24.65 8.40
C CYS A 185 -22.83 -24.28 9.29
N VAL A 186 -23.22 -23.01 9.32
CA VAL A 186 -24.37 -22.58 10.12
C VAL A 186 -25.66 -23.27 9.66
N MET A 187 -25.95 -23.28 8.37
CA MET A 187 -27.21 -23.88 7.87
C MET A 187 -27.25 -25.39 8.14
N MET A 188 -26.14 -26.07 7.91
CA MET A 188 -26.03 -27.51 8.13
C MET A 188 -26.15 -27.91 9.61
N PHE A 189 -25.41 -27.26 10.52
CA PHE A 189 -25.35 -27.67 11.92
C PHE A 189 -26.57 -27.26 12.75
N TYR A 190 -27.34 -26.27 12.27
CA TYR A 190 -28.58 -25.83 12.91
C TYR A 190 -29.83 -26.27 12.15
N ALA A 191 -29.67 -27.12 11.12
CA ALA A 191 -30.75 -27.65 10.30
C ALA A 191 -31.72 -26.56 9.83
N VAL A 192 -31.18 -25.44 9.36
CA VAL A 192 -31.97 -24.29 8.92
C VAL A 192 -32.67 -24.65 7.62
N PRO A 193 -34.01 -24.53 7.53
CA PRO A 193 -34.73 -24.84 6.30
C PRO A 193 -34.44 -23.79 5.21
N GLU A 194 -34.53 -24.19 3.94
CA GLU A 194 -34.14 -23.39 2.78
C GLU A 194 -34.86 -22.03 2.74
N GLU A 195 -36.13 -22.01 3.14
CA GLU A 195 -36.96 -20.80 3.18
C GLU A 195 -36.49 -19.79 4.23
N ALA A 196 -35.84 -20.27 5.30
CA ALA A 196 -35.33 -19.45 6.40
C ALA A 196 -33.84 -19.12 6.27
N GLU A 197 -33.12 -19.69 5.30
CA GLU A 197 -31.67 -19.50 5.15
C GLU A 197 -31.31 -18.01 5.03
N ARG A 198 -32.02 -17.28 4.18
CA ARG A 198 -31.71 -15.86 3.91
C ARG A 198 -31.84 -15.01 5.17
N THR A 199 -32.92 -15.19 5.92
CA THR A 199 -33.21 -14.44 7.15
C THR A 199 -32.23 -14.81 8.27
N THR A 200 -31.96 -16.12 8.42
CA THR A 200 -30.98 -16.65 9.38
C THR A 200 -29.58 -16.11 9.06
N TRP A 201 -29.17 -16.17 7.79
CA TRP A 201 -27.88 -15.66 7.35
C TRP A 201 -27.73 -14.17 7.58
N ASN A 202 -28.76 -13.36 7.29
CA ASN A 202 -28.72 -11.93 7.58
C ASN A 202 -28.51 -11.66 9.08
N THR A 203 -29.14 -12.45 9.95
CA THR A 203 -28.96 -12.33 11.41
C THR A 203 -27.53 -12.65 11.84
N VAL A 204 -26.95 -13.73 11.29
CA VAL A 204 -25.55 -14.11 11.55
C VAL A 204 -24.59 -13.07 10.99
N ARG A 205 -24.79 -12.63 9.74
CA ARG A 205 -23.99 -11.60 9.09
C ARG A 205 -23.96 -10.31 9.91
N ASN A 206 -25.11 -9.86 10.40
CA ASN A 206 -25.22 -8.69 11.27
C ASN A 206 -24.42 -8.86 12.57
N CYS A 207 -24.39 -10.07 13.15
CA CYS A 207 -23.59 -10.36 14.33
C CYS A 207 -22.07 -10.30 14.05
N LEU A 208 -21.63 -10.89 12.93
CA LEU A 208 -20.23 -10.86 12.50
C LEU A 208 -19.77 -9.42 12.18
N ASN A 209 -20.62 -8.64 11.50
CA ASN A 209 -20.39 -7.21 11.23
C ASN A 209 -20.45 -6.34 12.52
N ALA A 210 -21.28 -6.68 13.50
CA ALA A 210 -21.30 -5.98 14.79
C ALA A 210 -19.96 -6.13 15.52
N ARG A 211 -19.35 -7.33 15.49
CA ARG A 211 -18.01 -7.55 16.06
C ARG A 211 -16.97 -6.64 15.42
N TRP A 212 -17.00 -6.45 14.10
CA TRP A 212 -16.11 -5.50 13.41
C TRP A 212 -16.13 -4.11 14.05
N THR A 213 -17.32 -3.59 14.40
CA THR A 213 -17.43 -2.28 15.06
C THR A 213 -16.74 -2.25 16.43
N CYS A 214 -16.82 -3.34 17.19
CA CYS A 214 -16.17 -3.46 18.50
C CYS A 214 -14.64 -3.57 18.39
N VAL A 215 -14.14 -4.32 17.39
CA VAL A 215 -12.70 -4.49 17.15
C VAL A 215 -12.08 -3.17 16.71
N LYS A 216 -12.72 -2.45 15.76
CA LYS A 216 -12.26 -1.15 15.28
C LYS A 216 -12.14 -0.13 16.42
N LYS A 217 -13.12 -0.09 17.33
CA LYS A 217 -13.08 0.78 18.52
C LYS A 217 -11.86 0.48 19.41
N LYS A 218 -11.59 -0.79 19.71
CA LYS A 218 -10.43 -1.19 20.54
C LYS A 218 -9.10 -0.78 19.92
N GLN A 219 -8.95 -0.90 18.60
CA GLN A 219 -7.70 -0.57 17.92
C GLN A 219 -7.48 0.94 17.79
N ILE A 220 -8.54 1.73 17.60
CA ILE A 220 -8.47 3.19 17.65
C ILE A 220 -7.98 3.64 19.03
N VAL A 221 -8.57 3.08 20.10
CA VAL A 221 -8.20 3.40 21.49
C VAL A 221 -6.75 2.99 21.80
N ALA A 222 -6.31 1.81 21.33
CA ALA A 222 -4.91 1.38 21.49
C ALA A 222 -3.93 2.28 20.71
N SER A 223 -4.32 2.73 19.52
CA SER A 223 -3.49 3.60 18.66
C SER A 223 -3.43 5.06 19.13
N SER A 224 -4.40 5.51 19.93
CA SER A 224 -4.36 6.81 20.62
C SER A 224 -3.54 6.75 21.92
N ALA A 225 -3.56 5.62 22.62
CA ALA A 225 -2.79 5.43 23.85
C ALA A 225 -1.27 5.36 23.59
N LEU A 226 -0.84 4.85 22.42
CA LEU A 226 0.58 4.82 22.02
C LEU A 226 1.12 6.17 21.50
N ARG A 227 0.25 7.15 21.28
CA ARG A 227 0.61 8.50 20.81
C ARG A 227 0.57 9.57 21.90
N SER A 228 0.20 9.18 23.12
CA SER A 228 0.17 10.02 24.32
C SER A 228 1.37 9.67 25.20
#